data_AF-A0A3A5AMY9-F1
#
_entry.id   AF-A0A3A5AMY9-F1
#
_cell.length_a   1.000
_cell.length_b   1.000
_cell.length_c   1.000
_cell.angle_alpha   90.00
_cell.angle_beta   90.00
_cell.angle_gamma   90.00
#
_symmetry.space_group_name_H-M   'P 1'
#
loop_
_entity.id
_entity.type
_entity.pdbx_description
1 polymer ?
#
loop_
_entity_poly.entity_id
_entity_poly.type
_entity_poly.pdbx_seq_one_letter_code
_entity_poly.pdbx_strand_id
1 'polypeptide(L)'
;MKSGGQAALRGGSLNQVTVDEGGNLVGSGTVGNLTNNGHVCPDLVTVPWNLQVNGNFTQSAMGNINVDIASASTYGQMQINGAANLSGDIFVSLQNGYTPAVGQLFPNIITANGGLIGTFNPNIISYPPNVTWQAVYTGNSVSLQVVN
;
A
#
# COMPACT_ATOMS: atom_id res chain seq x y z
N MET A 1 5.44 17.77 10.91
CA MET A 1 4.22 18.34 10.30
C MET A 1 3.04 17.84 11.11
N LYS A 2 2.05 18.70 11.38
CA LYS A 2 0.96 18.44 12.33
C LYS A 2 -0.07 17.49 11.74
N SER A 3 -0.50 16.53 12.56
CA SER A 3 -1.60 15.57 12.38
C SER A 3 -2.87 16.21 11.78
N GLY A 4 -3.38 15.59 10.70
CA GLY A 4 -4.65 15.94 10.03
C GLY A 4 -4.52 16.45 8.59
N GLY A 5 -3.31 16.66 8.07
CA GLY A 5 -3.10 17.14 6.71
C GLY A 5 -3.10 16.02 5.66
N GLN A 6 -3.64 16.31 4.46
CA GLN A 6 -3.37 15.51 3.26
C GLN A 6 -2.03 15.96 2.67
N ALA A 7 -1.06 15.06 2.62
CA ALA A 7 0.14 15.24 1.79
C ALA A 7 -0.11 14.55 0.45
N ALA A 8 -0.19 15.34 -0.62
CA ALA A 8 -0.23 14.83 -1.98
C ALA A 8 1.19 14.81 -2.56
N LEU A 9 1.77 13.63 -2.76
CA LEU A 9 3.03 13.49 -3.48
C LEU A 9 2.76 13.44 -4.99
N ARG A 10 3.41 14.35 -5.72
CA ARG A 10 3.29 14.46 -7.19
C ARG A 10 4.68 14.33 -7.83
N GLY A 11 5.37 13.22 -7.56
CA GLY A 11 6.70 12.92 -8.11
C GLY A 11 7.88 13.62 -7.43
N GLY A 12 7.67 14.22 -6.26
CA GLY A 12 8.72 14.84 -5.44
C GLY A 12 9.44 13.84 -4.51
N SER A 13 10.48 14.31 -3.82
CA SER A 13 11.19 13.55 -2.78
C SER A 13 11.02 14.20 -1.40
N LEU A 14 10.64 13.43 -0.39
CA LEU A 14 10.65 13.85 1.02
C LEU A 14 11.65 12.99 1.82
N ASN A 15 12.46 13.60 2.70
CA ASN A 15 13.53 12.85 3.39
C ASN A 15 13.01 11.87 4.46
N GLN A 16 11.95 12.24 5.19
CA GLN A 16 11.28 11.36 6.15
C GLN A 16 9.83 11.80 6.25
N VAL A 17 8.92 10.83 6.30
CA VAL A 17 7.48 11.07 6.39
C VAL A 17 6.91 10.28 7.55
N THR A 18 6.19 10.97 8.41
CA THR A 18 5.28 10.36 9.38
C THR A 18 3.87 10.76 9.00
N VAL A 19 3.03 9.77 8.72
CA VAL A 19 1.59 9.94 8.57
C VAL A 19 0.99 9.69 9.94
N ASP A 20 0.63 10.75 10.66
CA ASP A 20 -0.03 10.64 11.95
C ASP A 20 -1.45 10.08 11.79
N GLU A 21 -2.06 9.66 12.90
CA GLU A 21 -3.47 9.28 12.92
C GLU A 21 -4.36 10.40 12.35
N GLY A 22 -5.31 10.02 11.49
CA GLY A 22 -6.14 10.96 10.70
C GLY A 22 -5.41 11.68 9.56
N GLY A 23 -4.09 11.51 9.42
CA GLY A 23 -3.30 12.00 8.29
C GLY A 23 -3.44 11.10 7.06
N ASN A 24 -3.26 11.71 5.88
CA ASN A 24 -3.33 11.00 4.61
C ASN A 24 -2.08 11.29 3.77
N LEU A 25 -1.42 10.24 3.28
CA LEU A 25 -0.43 10.30 2.22
C LEU A 25 -1.01 9.67 0.96
N VAL A 26 -1.26 10.48 -0.06
CA VAL A 26 -1.82 10.03 -1.34
C VAL A 26 -0.90 10.46 -2.46
N GLY A 27 -0.75 9.65 -3.49
CA GLY A 27 -0.02 10.04 -4.70
C GLY A 27 1.12 9.11 -5.06
N SER A 28 2.05 9.66 -5.82
CA SER A 28 3.24 8.95 -6.31
C SER A 28 4.51 9.74 -6.08
N GLY A 29 5.65 9.06 -5.99
CA GLY A 29 6.96 9.68 -5.80
C GLY A 29 7.85 8.92 -4.84
N THR A 30 8.87 9.60 -4.32
CA THR A 30 9.85 9.01 -3.41
C THR A 30 9.78 9.65 -2.04
N VAL A 31 9.88 8.85 -0.99
CA VAL A 31 10.07 9.29 0.39
C VAL A 31 11.29 8.56 0.95
N GLY A 32 11.96 9.09 1.98
CA GLY A 32 12.93 8.31 2.76
C GLY A 32 12.19 7.40 3.73
N ASN A 33 12.56 7.39 5.01
CA ASN A 33 11.84 6.57 5.99
C ASN A 33 10.37 6.99 6.08
N LEU A 34 9.45 6.01 6.04
CA LEU A 34 8.01 6.22 6.12
C LEU A 34 7.42 5.49 7.33
N THR A 35 6.83 6.25 8.24
CA THR A 35 6.01 5.72 9.35
C THR A 35 4.54 6.03 9.07
N ASN A 36 3.70 5.00 9.03
CA ASN A 36 2.26 5.11 8.80
C ASN A 36 1.46 4.75 10.05
N ASN A 37 0.86 5.78 10.67
CA ASN A 37 -0.14 5.67 11.74
C ASN A 37 -1.53 6.14 11.27
N GLY A 38 -1.66 6.55 10.00
CA GLY A 38 -2.89 7.07 9.41
C GLY A 38 -3.24 6.27 8.16
N HIS A 39 -3.31 6.95 7.02
CA HIS A 39 -3.67 6.31 5.75
C HIS A 39 -2.67 6.61 4.63
N VAL A 40 -2.21 5.57 3.95
CA VAL A 40 -1.32 5.66 2.78
C VAL A 40 -2.04 5.05 1.57
N CYS A 41 -2.10 5.78 0.47
CA CYS A 41 -2.71 5.33 -0.78
C CYS A 41 -1.79 5.68 -1.96
N PRO A 42 -1.00 4.72 -2.45
CA PRO A 42 -0.24 4.92 -3.69
C PRO A 42 -1.21 5.12 -4.86
N ASP A 43 -1.08 6.23 -5.58
CA ASP A 43 -1.94 6.59 -6.71
C ASP A 43 -1.65 5.72 -7.94
N LEU A 44 -2.65 5.46 -8.78
CA LEU A 44 -2.64 4.57 -9.95
C LEU A 44 -1.81 5.05 -11.17
N VAL A 45 -0.85 5.95 -10.96
CA VAL A 45 0.00 6.43 -12.06
C VAL A 45 0.81 5.27 -12.65
N THR A 46 0.80 5.11 -13.98
CA THR A 46 1.59 4.08 -14.66
C THR A 46 3.07 4.42 -14.64
N VAL A 47 3.74 4.01 -13.57
CA VAL A 47 5.19 4.07 -13.35
C VAL A 47 5.64 2.74 -12.75
N PRO A 48 6.94 2.39 -12.79
CA PRO A 48 7.41 1.10 -12.27
C PRO A 48 7.03 0.84 -10.81
N TRP A 49 6.92 1.91 -10.00
CA TRP A 49 6.41 1.91 -8.64
C TRP A 49 5.70 3.22 -8.35
N ASN A 50 4.50 3.15 -7.77
CA ASN A 50 3.72 4.34 -7.46
C ASN A 50 4.36 5.12 -6.31
N LEU A 51 4.68 4.44 -5.21
CA LEU A 51 5.37 5.03 -4.06
C LEU A 51 6.66 4.28 -3.75
N GLN A 52 7.79 4.99 -3.79
CA GLN A 52 9.08 4.44 -3.41
C GLN A 52 9.50 4.97 -2.03
N VAL A 53 9.84 4.06 -1.12
CA VAL A 53 10.39 4.34 0.20
C VAL A 53 11.90 4.04 0.14
N ASN A 54 12.71 5.07 -0.02
CA ASN A 54 14.16 5.02 0.04
C ASN A 54 14.67 4.96 1.49
N GLY A 55 14.21 3.95 2.21
CA GLY A 55 14.43 3.74 3.64
C GLY A 55 13.57 2.59 4.15
N ASN A 56 13.36 2.56 5.47
CA ASN A 56 12.46 1.59 6.08
C ASN A 56 11.00 2.09 6.05
N PHE A 57 10.08 1.14 5.95
CA PHE A 57 8.66 1.36 6.12
C PHE A 57 8.19 0.75 7.45
N THR A 58 7.37 1.47 8.20
CA THR A 58 6.70 0.94 9.40
C THR A 58 5.24 1.34 9.35
N GLN A 59 4.34 0.36 9.33
CA GLN A 59 2.93 0.58 9.58
C GLN A 59 2.61 0.14 11.02
N SER A 60 1.97 1.02 11.79
CA SER A 60 1.49 0.65 13.12
C SER A 60 0.14 -0.06 13.05
N ALA A 61 -0.35 -0.55 14.20
CA ALA A 61 -1.65 -1.22 14.29
C ALA A 61 -2.85 -0.32 13.91
N MET A 62 -2.68 1.01 13.92
CA MET A 62 -3.69 1.98 13.50
C MET A 62 -3.52 2.42 12.05
N GLY A 63 -2.38 2.07 11.43
CA GLY A 63 -2.06 2.46 10.07
C GLY A 63 -2.81 1.62 9.05
N ASN A 64 -3.12 2.27 7.93
CA ASN A 64 -3.91 1.72 6.84
C ASN A 64 -3.17 1.94 5.52
N ILE A 65 -3.07 0.91 4.69
CA ILE A 65 -2.73 1.05 3.28
C ILE A 65 -3.99 0.79 2.45
N ASN A 66 -4.32 1.68 1.53
CA ASN A 66 -5.31 1.40 0.48
C ASN A 66 -4.61 1.15 -0.86
N VAL A 67 -4.96 0.03 -1.49
CA VAL A 67 -4.50 -0.36 -2.81
C VAL A 67 -5.62 -0.12 -3.80
N ASP A 68 -5.45 0.87 -4.66
CA ASP A 68 -6.34 1.04 -5.79
C ASP A 68 -6.02 0.00 -6.87
N ILE A 69 -7.05 -0.56 -7.52
CA ILE A 69 -6.90 -1.52 -8.62
C ILE A 69 -7.86 -1.13 -9.74
N ALA A 70 -7.33 -0.67 -10.87
CA ALA A 70 -8.10 -0.31 -12.06
C ALA A 70 -8.10 -1.41 -13.15
N SER A 71 -7.12 -2.30 -13.13
CA SER A 71 -7.04 -3.43 -14.08
C SER A 71 -6.07 -4.51 -13.56
N ALA A 72 -5.94 -5.61 -14.30
CA ALA A 72 -4.95 -6.67 -14.01
C ALA A 72 -3.49 -6.19 -14.04
N SER A 73 -3.20 -5.04 -14.66
CA SER A 73 -1.85 -4.47 -14.79
C SER A 73 -1.75 -3.04 -14.27
N THR A 74 -2.82 -2.49 -13.70
CA THR A 74 -2.86 -1.10 -13.21
C THR A 74 -3.42 -1.11 -11.80
N TYR A 75 -2.53 -1.07 -10.83
CA TYR A 75 -2.83 -1.07 -9.41
C TYR A 75 -1.74 -0.35 -8.63
N GLY A 76 -2.05 0.09 -7.42
CA GLY A 76 -1.11 0.77 -6.54
C GLY A 76 -0.03 -0.18 -6.04
N GLN A 77 1.23 0.23 -6.15
CA GLN A 77 2.39 -0.53 -5.72
C GLN A 77 3.35 0.31 -4.89
N MET A 78 3.97 -0.32 -3.90
CA MET A 78 5.00 0.26 -3.04
C MET A 78 6.31 -0.53 -3.15
N GLN A 79 7.42 0.19 -3.37
CA GLN A 79 8.76 -0.36 -3.27
C GLN A 79 9.48 0.22 -2.07
N ILE A 80 9.95 -0.65 -1.18
CA ILE A 80 10.70 -0.29 0.01
C ILE A 80 12.14 -0.77 -0.18
N ASN A 81 13.09 0.16 -0.19
CA ASN A 81 14.52 -0.15 -0.33
C ASN A 81 15.10 -0.75 0.95
N GLY A 82 14.49 -0.48 2.11
CA GLY A 82 14.84 -1.08 3.40
C GLY A 82 13.91 -2.22 3.81
N ALA A 83 13.76 -2.43 5.11
CA ALA A 83 12.81 -3.38 5.68
C ALA A 83 11.40 -2.77 5.80
N ALA A 84 10.37 -3.61 5.71
CA ALA A 84 8.98 -3.22 5.93
C ALA A 84 8.41 -3.94 7.17
N ASN A 85 8.07 -3.17 8.20
CA ASN A 85 7.35 -3.66 9.37
C ASN A 85 5.85 -3.42 9.16
N LEU A 86 5.07 -4.49 9.10
CA LEU A 86 3.66 -4.51 8.72
C LEU A 86 2.78 -4.82 9.93
N SER A 87 1.77 -3.99 10.13
CA SER A 87 0.71 -4.13 11.14
C SER A 87 -0.54 -3.42 10.63
N GLY A 88 -1.65 -3.51 11.37
CA GLY A 88 -2.89 -2.84 11.00
C GLY A 88 -3.50 -3.40 9.70
N ASP A 89 -4.16 -2.54 8.95
CA ASP A 89 -5.04 -2.96 7.86
C ASP A 89 -4.47 -2.65 6.46
N ILE A 90 -4.90 -3.49 5.51
CA ILE A 90 -4.77 -3.25 4.08
C ILE A 90 -6.17 -3.30 3.46
N PHE A 91 -6.46 -2.32 2.61
CA PHE A 91 -7.73 -2.14 1.92
C PHE A 91 -7.53 -2.26 0.42
N VAL A 92 -8.59 -2.65 -0.28
CA VAL A 92 -8.62 -2.68 -1.74
C VAL A 92 -9.76 -1.80 -2.26
N SER A 93 -9.44 -0.90 -3.17
CA SER A 93 -10.45 -0.07 -3.85
C SER A 93 -10.43 -0.38 -5.34
N LEU A 94 -11.49 -1.02 -5.84
CA LEU A 94 -11.62 -1.33 -7.26
C LEU A 94 -12.11 -0.10 -8.01
N GLN A 95 -11.36 0.31 -9.02
CA GLN A 95 -11.59 1.55 -9.76
C GLN A 95 -12.25 1.24 -11.12
N ASN A 96 -12.92 2.24 -11.70
CA ASN A 96 -13.49 2.18 -13.05
C ASN A 96 -14.42 0.98 -13.34
N GLY A 97 -15.10 0.46 -12.31
CA GLY A 97 -16.00 -0.69 -12.43
C GLY A 97 -15.28 -2.04 -12.62
N TYR A 98 -13.96 -2.08 -12.39
CA TYR A 98 -13.19 -3.30 -12.52
C TYR A 98 -13.67 -4.38 -11.54
N THR A 99 -13.87 -5.59 -12.05
CA THR A 99 -14.28 -6.76 -11.27
C THR A 99 -13.27 -7.88 -11.53
N PRO A 100 -12.32 -8.13 -10.62
CA PRO A 100 -11.31 -9.15 -10.84
C PRO A 100 -11.90 -10.54 -10.68
N ALA A 101 -11.36 -11.51 -11.42
CA ALA A 101 -11.82 -12.90 -11.35
C ALA A 101 -11.30 -13.59 -10.10
N VAL A 102 -12.06 -14.54 -9.56
CA VAL A 102 -11.57 -15.43 -8.49
C VAL A 102 -10.31 -16.15 -8.95
N GLY A 103 -9.31 -16.23 -8.07
CA GLY A 103 -7.99 -16.80 -8.34
C GLY A 103 -7.01 -15.80 -8.95
N GLN A 104 -7.46 -14.61 -9.38
CA GLN A 104 -6.59 -13.58 -9.92
C GLN A 104 -5.60 -13.10 -8.85
N LEU A 105 -4.33 -13.05 -9.21
CA LEU A 105 -3.23 -12.59 -8.37
C LEU A 105 -2.73 -11.23 -8.85
N PHE A 106 -2.57 -10.30 -7.90
CA PHE A 106 -1.90 -9.02 -8.07
C PHE A 106 -0.55 -9.11 -7.35
N PRO A 107 0.51 -9.46 -8.09
CA PRO A 107 1.81 -9.68 -7.49
C PRO A 107 2.46 -8.37 -7.05
N ASN A 108 3.29 -8.43 -6.02
CA ASN A 108 4.20 -7.35 -5.65
C ASN A 108 3.50 -6.00 -5.42
N ILE A 109 2.37 -6.01 -4.70
CA ILE A 109 1.73 -4.79 -4.20
C ILE A 109 2.70 -4.05 -3.27
N ILE A 110 3.43 -4.80 -2.45
CA ILE A 110 4.51 -4.27 -1.62
C ILE A 110 5.74 -5.14 -1.85
N THR A 111 6.89 -4.51 -2.09
CA THR A 111 8.20 -5.17 -2.08
C THR A 111 9.12 -4.49 -1.07
N ALA A 112 9.92 -5.27 -0.34
CA ALA A 112 10.87 -4.77 0.65
C ALA A 112 12.22 -5.48 0.52
N ASN A 113 13.25 -4.76 0.08
CA ASN A 113 14.58 -5.35 -0.13
C ASN A 113 15.23 -5.82 1.19
N GLY A 114 14.93 -5.15 2.30
CA GLY A 114 15.38 -5.52 3.65
C GLY A 114 14.50 -6.59 4.33
N GLY A 115 13.48 -7.10 3.65
CA GLY A 115 12.57 -8.13 4.15
C GLY A 115 11.30 -7.60 4.80
N LEU A 116 10.32 -8.50 4.97
CA LEU A 116 9.07 -8.24 5.68
C LEU A 116 9.16 -8.71 7.14
N ILE A 117 8.60 -7.90 8.04
CA ILE A 117 8.42 -8.21 9.45
C ILE A 117 6.94 -8.01 9.77
N GLY A 118 6.28 -9.03 10.31
CA GLY A 118 4.84 -8.98 10.60
C GLY A 118 3.96 -9.14 9.36
N THR A 119 2.66 -8.99 9.55
CA THR A 119 1.61 -9.11 8.52
C THR A 119 0.50 -8.11 8.81
N PHE A 120 -0.26 -7.74 7.78
CA PHE A 120 -1.53 -7.05 7.97
C PHE A 120 -2.56 -7.97 8.63
N ASN A 121 -3.64 -7.36 9.13
CA ASN A 121 -4.85 -8.08 9.51
C ASN A 121 -5.36 -8.91 8.32
N PRO A 122 -5.77 -10.17 8.54
CA PRO A 122 -6.17 -11.07 7.46
C PRO A 122 -7.52 -10.68 6.82
N ASN A 123 -8.33 -9.88 7.50
CA ASN A 123 -9.64 -9.44 7.02
C ASN A 123 -9.50 -8.20 6.13
N ILE A 124 -9.25 -8.41 4.85
CA ILE A 124 -9.13 -7.32 3.87
C ILE A 124 -10.51 -6.79 3.54
N ILE A 125 -10.71 -5.49 3.74
CA ILE A 125 -11.93 -4.79 3.34
C ILE A 125 -11.73 -4.25 1.92
N SER A 126 -12.69 -4.52 1.04
CA SER A 126 -12.67 -3.98 -0.33
C SER A 126 -13.92 -3.17 -0.69
N TYR A 127 -13.74 -2.20 -1.58
CA TYR A 127 -14.83 -1.40 -2.12
C TYR A 127 -14.80 -1.35 -3.67
N PRO A 128 -15.91 -1.70 -4.35
CA PRO A 128 -17.07 -2.43 -3.82
C PRO A 128 -16.69 -3.80 -3.19
N PRO A 129 -17.49 -4.31 -2.24
CA PRO A 129 -17.24 -5.60 -1.58
C PRO A 129 -17.81 -6.76 -2.40
N ASN A 130 -17.41 -6.85 -3.68
CA ASN A 130 -17.93 -7.84 -4.62
C ASN A 130 -17.13 -9.16 -4.65
N VAL A 131 -15.93 -9.17 -4.09
CA VAL A 131 -15.05 -10.34 -3.99
C VAL A 131 -14.30 -10.32 -2.67
N THR A 132 -13.81 -11.47 -2.22
CA THR A 132 -12.95 -11.61 -1.04
C THR A 132 -11.48 -11.61 -1.44
N TRP A 133 -10.61 -11.23 -0.50
CA TRP A 133 -9.19 -11.06 -0.75
C TRP A 133 -8.35 -11.77 0.30
N GLN A 134 -7.21 -12.29 -0.14
CA GLN A 134 -6.18 -12.84 0.72
C GLN A 134 -4.84 -12.19 0.40
N ALA A 135 -4.12 -11.76 1.43
CA ALA A 135 -2.72 -11.37 1.29
C ALA A 135 -1.82 -12.63 1.22
N VAL A 136 -0.98 -12.69 0.20
CA VAL A 136 0.01 -13.74 -0.01
C VAL A 136 1.40 -13.15 0.26
N TYR A 137 2.11 -13.75 1.21
CA TYR A 137 3.40 -13.24 1.69
C TYR A 137 4.56 -14.12 1.21
N THR A 138 5.67 -13.47 0.87
CA THR A 138 6.99 -14.09 0.79
C THR A 138 7.91 -13.45 1.84
N GLY A 139 9.21 -13.79 1.85
CA GLY A 139 10.18 -13.09 2.72
C GLY A 139 10.32 -11.60 2.42
N ASN A 140 9.95 -11.15 1.21
CA ASN A 140 10.24 -9.79 0.72
C ASN A 140 9.07 -9.13 -0.01
N SER A 141 7.91 -9.78 -0.12
CA SER A 141 6.78 -9.21 -0.86
C SER A 141 5.42 -9.58 -0.30
N VAL A 142 4.47 -8.66 -0.50
CA VAL A 142 3.03 -8.86 -0.31
C VAL A 142 2.38 -8.81 -1.68
N SER A 143 1.57 -9.83 -1.97
CA SER A 143 0.68 -9.88 -3.14
C SER A 143 -0.76 -10.02 -2.65
N LEU A 144 -1.73 -9.66 -3.49
CA LEU A 144 -3.15 -9.82 -3.18
C LEU A 144 -3.79 -10.81 -4.14
N GLN A 145 -4.48 -11.81 -3.61
CA GLN A 145 -5.21 -12.80 -4.39
C GLN A 145 -6.70 -12.66 -4.14
N VAL A 146 -7.49 -12.70 -5.22
CA VAL A 146 -8.94 -12.81 -5.13
C VAL A 146 -9.31 -14.24 -4.79
N VAL A 147 -10.11 -14.42 -3.75
CA VAL A 147 -10.58 -15.74 -3.28
C VAL A 147 -12.12 -15.79 -3.32
N ASN A 148 -12.69 -16.92 -2.91
CA ASN A 148 -14.16 -17.12 -2.80
C ASN A 148 -14.70 -16.59 -1.47
#